data_AF-A0A127BCM5-F1
#
_entry.id   AF-A0A127BCM5-F1
#
_cell.length_a   1.000
_cell.length_b   1.000
_cell.length_c   1.000
_cell.angle_alpha   90.00
_cell.angle_beta   90.00
_cell.angle_gamma   90.00
#
_symmetry.space_group_name_H-M   'P 1'
#
loop_
_entity.id
_entity.type
_entity.pdbx_description
1 polymer ?
#
loop_
_entity_poly.entity_id
_entity_poly.type
_entity_poly.pdbx_seq_one_letter_code
_entity_poly.pdbx_strand_id
1 'polypeptide(L)'
;MLEGIYIALDELFGPLLRSLHPMWVVTISGAILGAFFVFLNYVFVDQEKMKRLQKMAKEIQEEFKKAQELGDEKKLRKVQQKQIELLRLQNELMKDAFFKPMLISWPIIIVFWGWLRRWYMEVAIVKYPFNFFLFDIFHKMYHSALKPDELGYFGWYFLTSYVVGSILRKILDMA
;
A
#
# COMPACT_ATOMS: atom_id res chain seq x y z
N MET A 1 17.03 -13.92 -17.33
CA MET A 1 15.57 -13.71 -17.56
C MET A 1 15.15 -12.26 -17.26
N LEU A 2 15.48 -11.70 -16.09
CA LEU A 2 15.12 -10.30 -15.76
C LEU A 2 15.80 -9.25 -16.66
N GLU A 3 17.02 -9.51 -17.12
CA GLU A 3 17.76 -8.59 -18.00
C GLU A 3 17.03 -8.28 -19.31
N GLY A 4 16.38 -9.27 -19.94
CA GLY A 4 15.59 -9.04 -21.16
C GLY A 4 14.39 -8.13 -20.91
N ILE A 5 13.69 -8.31 -19.77
CA ILE A 5 12.57 -7.46 -19.36
C ILE A 5 13.09 -6.03 -19.10
N TYR A 6 14.23 -5.91 -18.45
CA TYR A 6 14.84 -4.62 -18.15
C TYR A 6 15.28 -3.86 -19.40
N ILE A 7 15.83 -4.55 -20.40
CA ILE A 7 16.17 -3.95 -21.70
C ILE A 7 14.91 -3.46 -22.41
N ALA A 8 13.84 -4.25 -22.44
CA ALA A 8 12.58 -3.84 -23.04
C ALA A 8 11.97 -2.62 -22.32
N LEU A 9 12.04 -2.58 -20.99
CA LEU A 9 11.61 -1.41 -20.21
C LEU A 9 12.51 -0.17 -20.48
N ASP A 10 13.82 -0.37 -20.66
CA ASP A 10 14.76 0.71 -21.00
C ASP A 10 14.49 1.25 -22.42
N GLU A 11 14.06 0.42 -23.36
CA GLU A 11 13.71 0.85 -24.72
C GLU A 11 12.39 1.62 -24.75
N LEU A 12 11.36 1.12 -24.05
CA LEU A 12 10.04 1.75 -23.98
C LEU A 12 10.04 3.04 -23.16
N PHE A 13 10.66 3.03 -21.97
CA PHE A 13 10.60 4.13 -21.01
C PHE A 13 11.89 4.93 -20.92
N GLY A 14 13.02 4.46 -21.45
CA GLY A 14 14.30 5.19 -21.39
C GLY A 14 14.27 6.60 -21.98
N PRO A 15 13.57 6.88 -23.11
CA PRO A 15 13.41 8.24 -23.60
C PRO A 15 12.67 9.15 -22.59
N LEU A 16 11.66 8.62 -21.92
CA LEU A 16 10.91 9.33 -20.88
C LEU A 16 11.80 9.60 -19.64
N LEU A 17 12.59 8.61 -19.23
CA LEU A 17 13.51 8.71 -18.08
C LEU A 17 14.61 9.76 -18.27
N ARG A 18 15.06 9.96 -19.51
CA ARG A 18 16.10 10.94 -19.84
C ARG A 18 15.56 12.35 -20.07
N SER A 19 14.31 12.48 -20.52
CA SER A 19 13.71 13.78 -20.87
C SER A 19 12.94 14.42 -19.74
N LEU A 20 12.36 13.63 -18.82
CA LEU A 20 11.59 14.15 -17.69
C LEU A 20 12.41 14.18 -16.40
N HIS A 21 12.11 15.16 -15.56
CA HIS A 21 12.69 15.21 -14.22
C HIS A 21 12.31 13.93 -13.43
N PRO A 22 13.24 13.29 -12.70
CA PRO A 22 13.01 12.03 -11.99
C PRO A 22 11.77 12.03 -11.09
N MET A 23 11.45 13.18 -10.48
CA MET A 23 10.23 13.38 -9.69
C MET A 23 8.97 13.04 -10.47
N TRP A 24 8.81 13.55 -11.70
CA TRP A 24 7.61 13.30 -12.51
C TRP A 24 7.51 11.84 -12.94
N VAL A 25 8.64 11.24 -13.33
CA VAL A 25 8.69 9.83 -13.69
C VAL A 25 8.21 8.96 -12.54
N VAL A 26 8.77 9.16 -11.34
CA VAL A 26 8.44 8.35 -10.16
C VAL A 26 7.00 8.62 -9.71
N THR A 27 6.52 9.87 -9.79
CA THR A 27 5.11 10.21 -9.49
C THR A 27 4.14 9.51 -10.44
N ILE A 28 4.36 9.59 -11.76
CA ILE A 28 3.47 9.00 -12.76
C ILE A 28 3.48 7.48 -12.60
N SER A 29 4.66 6.88 -12.45
CA SER A 29 4.78 5.44 -12.24
C SER A 29 4.11 4.97 -10.94
N GLY A 30 4.27 5.76 -9.86
CA GLY A 30 3.61 5.51 -8.58
C GLY A 30 2.09 5.62 -8.67
N ALA A 31 1.57 6.61 -9.40
CA ALA A 31 0.14 6.74 -9.64
C ALA A 31 -0.41 5.56 -10.43
N ILE A 32 0.25 5.15 -11.52
CA ILE A 32 -0.17 4.02 -12.36
C ILE A 32 -0.15 2.71 -11.57
N LEU A 33 0.93 2.43 -10.84
CA LEU A 33 1.04 1.20 -10.07
C LEU A 33 0.12 1.20 -8.85
N GLY A 34 0.00 2.31 -8.15
CA GLY A 34 -0.97 2.47 -7.07
C GLY A 34 -2.40 2.21 -7.56
N ALA A 35 -2.77 2.75 -8.72
CA ALA A 35 -4.05 2.50 -9.34
C ALA A 35 -4.24 1.03 -9.75
N PHE A 36 -3.22 0.45 -10.38
CA PHE A 36 -3.21 -0.95 -10.77
C PHE A 36 -3.40 -1.88 -9.56
N PHE A 37 -2.70 -1.64 -8.45
CA PHE A 37 -2.86 -2.44 -7.25
C PHE A 37 -4.23 -2.25 -6.59
N VAL A 38 -4.77 -1.03 -6.56
CA VAL A 38 -6.13 -0.81 -6.06
C VAL A 38 -7.15 -1.55 -6.92
N PHE A 39 -6.99 -1.51 -8.25
CA PHE A 39 -7.87 -2.22 -9.17
C PHE A 39 -7.75 -3.74 -9.04
N LEU A 40 -6.54 -4.28 -8.94
CA LEU A 40 -6.34 -5.71 -8.68
C LEU A 40 -7.04 -6.12 -7.38
N ASN A 41 -6.80 -5.38 -6.29
CA ASN A 41 -7.47 -5.67 -5.02
C ASN A 41 -9.00 -5.59 -5.14
N TYR A 42 -9.53 -4.62 -5.89
CA TYR A 42 -10.98 -4.53 -6.13
C TYR A 42 -11.56 -5.81 -6.73
N VAL A 43 -10.90 -6.33 -7.77
CA VAL A 43 -11.36 -7.50 -8.53
C VAL A 43 -11.20 -8.79 -7.73
N PHE A 44 -10.13 -8.92 -6.95
CA PHE A 44 -9.85 -10.14 -6.19
C PHE A 44 -10.53 -10.20 -4.82
N VAL A 45 -10.90 -9.06 -4.23
CA VAL A 45 -11.54 -8.99 -2.92
C VAL A 45 -13.06 -8.96 -3.07
N ASP A 46 -13.73 -9.84 -2.33
CA ASP A 46 -15.19 -9.88 -2.24
C ASP A 46 -15.71 -8.65 -1.46
N GLN A 47 -16.21 -7.67 -2.22
CA GLN A 47 -16.70 -6.41 -1.68
C GLN A 47 -17.97 -6.59 -0.83
N GLU A 48 -18.81 -7.57 -1.15
CA GLU A 48 -20.04 -7.84 -0.40
C GLU A 48 -19.70 -8.37 1.00
N LYS A 49 -18.78 -9.34 1.07
CA LYS A 49 -18.29 -9.85 2.36
C LYS A 49 -17.58 -8.76 3.17
N MET A 50 -16.82 -7.87 2.51
CA MET A 50 -16.19 -6.73 3.19
C MET A 50 -17.22 -5.78 3.78
N LYS A 51 -18.28 -5.42 3.03
CA LYS A 51 -19.38 -4.58 3.52
C LYS A 51 -20.13 -5.23 4.68
N ARG A 52 -20.38 -6.54 4.62
CA ARG A 52 -20.99 -7.29 5.73
C ARG A 52 -20.11 -7.27 6.98
N LEU A 53 -18.80 -7.46 6.82
CA LEU A 53 -17.83 -7.37 7.93
C LEU A 53 -17.86 -5.98 8.57
N GLN A 54 -17.82 -4.92 7.78
CA GLN A 54 -17.91 -3.54 8.27
C GLN A 54 -19.21 -3.27 9.03
N LYS A 55 -20.34 -3.79 8.54
CA LYS A 55 -21.63 -3.66 9.23
C LYS A 55 -21.62 -4.36 10.59
N MET A 56 -21.17 -5.62 10.63
CA MET A 56 -21.03 -6.36 11.89
C MET A 56 -20.07 -5.67 12.87
N ALA A 57 -18.98 -5.11 12.38
CA ALA A 57 -18.03 -4.37 13.20
C ALA A 57 -18.68 -3.13 13.86
N LYS A 58 -19.47 -2.36 13.10
CA LYS A 58 -20.23 -1.21 13.62
C LYS A 58 -21.25 -1.64 14.68
N GLU A 59 -22.03 -2.68 14.40
CA GLU A 59 -23.02 -3.22 15.34
C GLU A 59 -22.36 -3.67 16.65
N ILE A 60 -21.24 -4.40 16.58
CA ILE A 60 -20.49 -4.86 17.76
C ILE A 60 -19.90 -3.67 18.54
N GLN A 61 -19.40 -2.64 17.85
CA GLN A 61 -18.86 -1.45 18.48
C GLN A 61 -19.95 -0.68 19.24
N GLU A 62 -21.15 -0.55 18.67
CA GLU A 62 -22.29 0.06 19.34
C GLU A 62 -22.78 -0.75 20.54
N GLU A 63 -22.89 -2.08 20.41
CA GLU A 63 -23.22 -2.98 21.51
C GLU A 63 -22.21 -2.89 22.65
N PHE A 64 -20.91 -2.85 22.31
CA PHE A 64 -19.83 -2.70 23.28
C PHE A 64 -19.97 -1.41 24.08
N LYS A 65 -20.17 -0.28 23.38
CA LYS A 65 -20.35 1.03 24.00
C LYS A 65 -21.56 1.05 24.94
N LYS A 66 -22.71 0.52 24.50
CA LYS A 66 -23.92 0.41 25.33
C LYS A 66 -23.71 -0.50 26.55
N ALA A 67 -23.03 -1.63 26.39
CA ALA A 67 -22.75 -2.55 27.49
C ALA A 67 -21.78 -1.95 28.52
N GLN A 68 -20.82 -1.15 28.06
CA GLN A 68 -19.87 -0.42 28.89
C GLN A 68 -20.57 0.70 29.68
N GLU A 69 -21.42 1.49 29.02
CA GLU A 69 -22.22 2.55 29.66
C GLU A 69 -23.17 2.01 30.73
N LEU A 70 -23.74 0.81 30.52
CA LEU A 70 -24.65 0.15 31.45
C LEU A 70 -23.94 -0.68 32.53
N GLY A 71 -22.62 -0.84 32.49
CA GLY A 71 -21.85 -1.65 33.45
C GLY A 71 -22.23 -3.14 33.46
N ASP A 72 -22.80 -3.68 32.38
CA ASP A 72 -23.29 -5.06 32.33
C ASP A 72 -22.16 -6.03 31.94
N GLU A 73 -21.48 -6.58 32.94
CA GLU A 73 -20.37 -7.53 32.75
C GLU A 73 -20.75 -8.76 31.91
N LYS A 74 -22.00 -9.24 32.01
CA LYS A 74 -22.46 -10.40 31.23
C LYS A 74 -22.59 -10.04 29.76
N LYS A 75 -23.15 -8.86 29.45
CA LYS A 75 -23.20 -8.37 28.07
C LYS A 75 -21.81 -8.05 27.53
N LEU A 76 -20.91 -7.48 28.33
CA LEU A 76 -19.52 -7.23 27.92
C LEU A 76 -18.81 -8.53 27.52
N ARG A 77 -18.95 -9.62 28.29
CA ARG A 77 -18.40 -10.93 27.92
C ARG A 77 -18.98 -11.48 26.63
N LYS A 78 -20.30 -11.32 26.41
CA LYS A 78 -20.94 -11.73 25.14
C LYS A 78 -20.43 -10.93 23.95
N VAL A 79 -20.26 -9.62 24.10
CA VAL A 79 -19.74 -8.74 23.04
C VAL A 79 -18.28 -9.07 22.73
N GLN A 80 -17.46 -9.37 23.74
CA GLN A 80 -16.09 -9.86 23.54
C GLN A 80 -16.05 -11.16 22.72
N GLN A 81 -16.96 -12.10 22.97
CA GLN A 81 -17.07 -13.32 22.16
C GLN A 81 -17.40 -13.01 20.69
N LYS A 82 -18.33 -12.07 20.44
CA LYS A 82 -18.64 -11.59 19.08
C LYS A 82 -17.44 -10.91 18.41
N GLN A 83 -16.62 -10.15 19.16
CA GLN A 83 -15.37 -9.58 18.63
C GLN A 83 -14.40 -10.66 18.18
N ILE A 84 -14.28 -11.78 18.92
CA ILE A 84 -13.44 -12.92 18.52
C ILE A 84 -13.97 -13.57 17.23
N GLU A 85 -15.29 -13.71 17.10
CA GLU A 85 -15.91 -14.22 15.87
C GLU A 85 -15.68 -13.28 14.67
N LEU A 86 -15.81 -11.97 14.88
CA LEU A 86 -15.51 -10.95 13.88
C LEU A 86 -14.04 -11.04 13.43
N LEU A 87 -13.10 -11.21 14.36
CA LEU A 87 -11.68 -11.39 14.04
C LEU A 87 -11.44 -12.66 13.21
N ARG A 88 -12.15 -13.76 13.49
CA ARG A 88 -12.05 -14.99 12.67
C ARG A 88 -12.54 -14.75 11.26
N LEU A 89 -13.70 -14.11 11.10
CA LEU A 89 -14.25 -13.77 9.78
C LEU A 89 -13.35 -12.80 9.02
N GLN A 90 -12.81 -11.79 9.70
CA GLN A 90 -11.82 -10.88 9.14
C GLN A 90 -10.59 -11.64 8.65
N ASN A 91 -10.06 -12.57 9.45
CA ASN A 91 -8.89 -13.38 9.07
C ASN A 91 -9.18 -14.27 7.85
N GLU A 92 -10.37 -14.85 7.74
CA GLU A 92 -10.77 -15.65 6.58
C GLU A 92 -10.79 -14.78 5.30
N LEU A 93 -11.44 -13.61 5.37
CA LEU A 93 -11.46 -12.66 4.26
C LEU A 93 -10.07 -12.14 3.92
N MET A 94 -9.21 -11.92 4.92
CA MET A 94 -7.83 -11.53 4.70
C MET A 94 -7.06 -12.63 3.96
N LYS A 95 -7.21 -13.91 4.29
CA LYS A 95 -6.50 -14.97 3.56
C LYS A 95 -6.87 -14.94 2.07
N ASP A 96 -8.15 -14.86 1.76
CA ASP A 96 -8.62 -14.80 0.37
C ASP A 96 -8.16 -13.52 -0.36
N ALA A 97 -8.23 -12.38 0.34
CA ALA A 97 -7.88 -11.06 -0.16
C ALA A 97 -6.38 -10.80 -0.27
N PHE A 98 -5.55 -11.42 0.57
CA PHE A 98 -4.11 -11.19 0.56
C PHE A 98 -3.39 -12.23 -0.29
N PHE A 99 -3.69 -13.52 -0.18
CA PHE A 99 -2.88 -14.52 -0.88
C PHE A 99 -2.96 -14.41 -2.41
N LYS A 100 -4.14 -14.17 -2.98
CA LYS A 100 -4.29 -14.11 -4.45
C LYS A 100 -3.63 -12.85 -5.03
N PRO A 101 -3.89 -11.63 -4.54
CA PRO A 101 -3.26 -10.43 -5.07
C PRO A 101 -1.78 -10.37 -4.75
N MET A 102 -1.35 -10.86 -3.58
CA MET A 102 0.07 -10.91 -3.19
C MET A 102 0.87 -11.74 -4.19
N LEU A 103 0.44 -12.98 -4.50
CA LEU A 103 1.19 -13.84 -5.43
C LEU A 103 1.34 -13.24 -6.83
N ILE A 104 0.34 -12.50 -7.31
CA ILE A 104 0.37 -11.86 -8.63
C ILE A 104 1.18 -10.55 -8.59
N SER A 105 1.06 -9.78 -7.51
CA SER A 105 1.71 -8.47 -7.38
C SER A 105 3.19 -8.55 -7.08
N TRP A 106 3.65 -9.53 -6.28
CA TRP A 106 5.05 -9.63 -5.86
C TRP A 106 6.06 -9.68 -7.01
N PRO A 107 5.87 -10.51 -8.05
CA PRO A 107 6.76 -10.51 -9.20
C PRO A 107 6.81 -9.15 -9.91
N ILE A 108 5.65 -8.50 -10.07
CA ILE A 108 5.54 -7.18 -10.72
C ILE A 108 6.30 -6.13 -9.92
N ILE A 109 6.12 -6.13 -8.59
CA ILE A 109 6.82 -5.22 -7.67
C ILE A 109 8.32 -5.46 -7.76
N ILE A 110 8.81 -6.69 -7.62
CA ILE A 110 10.25 -6.98 -7.63
C ILE A 110 10.89 -6.52 -8.93
N VAL A 111 10.27 -6.83 -10.08
CA VAL A 111 10.76 -6.43 -11.41
C VAL A 111 10.78 -4.91 -11.53
N PHE A 112 9.68 -4.24 -11.21
CA PHE A 112 9.56 -2.79 -11.36
C PHE A 112 10.53 -2.02 -10.46
N TRP A 113 10.62 -2.43 -9.20
CA TRP A 113 11.51 -1.82 -8.21
C TRP A 113 12.98 -2.09 -8.51
N GLY A 114 13.32 -3.32 -8.91
CA GLY A 114 14.65 -3.68 -9.37
C GLY A 114 15.07 -2.87 -10.59
N TRP A 115 14.14 -2.64 -11.52
CA TRP A 115 14.37 -1.80 -12.70
C TRP A 115 14.61 -0.33 -12.32
N LEU A 116 13.74 0.30 -11.52
CA LEU A 116 13.90 1.68 -11.06
C LEU A 116 15.19 1.89 -10.26
N ARG A 117 15.60 0.91 -9.45
CA ARG A 117 16.84 0.97 -8.68
C ARG A 117 18.05 1.22 -9.58
N ARG A 118 18.10 0.63 -10.78
CA ARG A 118 19.24 0.83 -11.72
C ARG A 118 19.37 2.28 -12.20
N TRP A 119 18.26 3.02 -12.20
CA TRP A 119 18.23 4.40 -12.67
C TRP A 119 18.34 5.43 -11.54
N TYR A 120 17.76 5.15 -10.36
CA TYR A 120 17.54 6.17 -9.34
C TYR A 120 18.03 5.82 -7.92
N MET A 121 18.84 4.75 -7.74
CA MET A 121 19.33 4.33 -6.42
C MET A 121 19.88 5.48 -5.56
N GLU A 122 20.77 6.29 -6.12
CA GLU A 122 21.44 7.40 -5.43
C GLU A 122 20.98 8.77 -5.93
N VAL A 123 19.78 8.83 -6.49
CA VAL A 123 19.20 10.06 -6.99
C VAL A 123 18.20 10.58 -5.97
N ALA A 124 18.50 11.75 -5.40
CA ALA A 124 17.56 12.49 -4.57
C ALA A 124 16.39 12.98 -5.45
N ILE A 125 15.22 12.40 -5.25
CA ILE A 125 14.01 12.75 -6.03
C ILE A 125 13.41 14.06 -5.50
N VAL A 126 13.35 14.19 -4.17
CA VAL A 126 12.88 15.40 -3.48
C VAL A 126 13.86 15.72 -2.34
N LYS A 127 14.13 17.00 -2.13
CA LYS A 127 14.90 17.50 -0.98
C LYS A 127 13.99 18.29 -0.06
N TYR A 128 14.11 18.09 1.24
CA TYR A 128 13.32 18.77 2.25
C TYR A 128 14.20 19.74 3.06
N PRO A 129 13.62 20.83 3.59
CA PRO A 129 14.38 21.79 4.41
C PRO A 129 14.64 21.29 5.85
N PHE A 130 14.36 20.03 6.15
CA PHE A 130 14.54 19.42 7.47
C PHE A 130 15.03 17.98 7.32
N ASN A 131 15.82 17.53 8.31
CA ASN A 131 16.20 16.12 8.42
C ASN A 131 15.05 15.32 9.01
N PHE A 132 14.68 14.21 8.38
CA PHE A 132 13.65 13.31 8.89
C PHE A 132 14.25 11.95 9.20
N PHE A 133 14.20 11.55 10.48
CA PHE A 133 14.83 10.31 10.96
C PHE A 133 14.37 9.06 10.20
N LEU A 134 13.13 9.07 9.71
CA LEU A 134 12.56 7.94 8.98
C LEU A 134 13.21 7.76 7.60
N PHE A 135 13.62 8.85 6.94
CA PHE A 135 14.32 8.77 5.65
C PHE A 135 15.68 8.10 5.81
N ASP A 136 16.42 8.43 6.86
CA ASP A 136 17.69 7.78 7.19
C ASP A 136 17.53 6.27 7.46
N ILE A 137 16.48 5.87 8.19
CA ILE A 137 16.17 4.44 8.41
C ILE A 137 15.87 3.73 7.08
N PHE A 138 15.06 4.34 6.22
CA PHE A 138 14.75 3.77 4.92
C PHE A 138 16.01 3.64 4.06
N HIS A 139 16.83 4.68 3.96
CA HIS A 139 18.06 4.68 3.16
C HIS A 139 19.01 3.55 3.58
N LYS A 140 19.15 3.33 4.89
CA LYS A 140 19.94 2.22 5.45
C LYS A 140 19.38 0.85 5.08
N MET A 141 18.05 0.70 5.04
CA MET A 141 17.39 -0.57 4.72
C MET A 141 17.69 -1.07 3.30
N TYR A 142 17.87 -0.16 2.34
CA TYR A 142 18.19 -0.52 0.95
C TYR A 142 19.63 -0.17 0.54
N HIS A 143 20.49 0.12 1.52
CA HIS A 143 21.91 0.44 1.36
C HIS A 143 22.18 1.62 0.40
N SER A 144 21.44 2.73 0.55
CA SER A 144 21.67 3.95 -0.21
C SER A 144 22.50 4.97 0.58
N ALA A 145 23.29 5.75 -0.15
CA ALA A 145 24.12 6.84 0.35
C ALA A 145 23.38 8.19 0.46
N LEU A 146 22.07 8.23 0.21
CA LEU A 146 21.25 9.44 0.30
C LEU A 146 21.19 10.00 1.72
N LYS A 147 21.16 11.33 1.82
CA LYS A 147 21.14 12.03 3.12
C LYS A 147 19.76 12.02 3.78
N PRO A 148 19.65 12.26 5.11
CA PRO A 148 18.38 12.26 5.83
C PRO A 148 17.38 13.37 5.44
N ASP A 149 17.82 14.38 4.70
CA ASP A 149 17.00 15.47 4.13
C ASP A 149 16.57 15.18 2.68
N GLU A 150 17.02 14.08 2.09
CA GLU A 150 16.72 13.67 0.73
C GLU A 150 15.74 12.50 0.75
N LEU A 151 14.86 12.44 -0.25
CA LEU A 151 13.94 11.33 -0.43
C LEU A 151 14.23 10.64 -1.76
N GLY A 152 14.62 9.37 -1.69
CA GLY A 152 14.86 8.55 -2.86
C GLY A 152 13.59 8.13 -3.60
N TYR A 153 13.77 7.44 -4.71
CA TYR A 153 12.67 6.91 -5.53
C TYR A 153 11.72 5.99 -4.74
N PHE A 154 12.25 5.22 -3.78
CA PHE A 154 11.44 4.33 -2.93
C PHE A 154 10.38 5.12 -2.16
N GLY A 155 10.83 6.11 -1.38
CA GLY A 155 9.94 6.88 -0.52
C GLY A 155 8.96 7.73 -1.31
N TRP A 156 9.42 8.35 -2.41
CA TRP A 156 8.55 9.16 -3.25
C TRP A 156 7.50 8.33 -3.99
N TYR A 157 7.87 7.16 -4.50
CA TYR A 157 6.92 6.19 -5.06
C TYR A 157 5.86 5.77 -4.04
N PHE A 158 6.29 5.43 -2.81
CA PHE A 158 5.36 4.98 -1.77
C PHE A 158 4.35 6.07 -1.42
N LEU A 159 4.81 7.32 -1.26
CA LEU A 159 3.95 8.46 -0.94
C LEU A 159 2.92 8.72 -2.05
N THR A 160 3.37 8.79 -3.31
CA THR A 160 2.50 9.06 -4.46
C THR A 160 1.50 7.94 -4.68
N SER A 161 1.94 6.68 -4.61
CA SER A 161 1.07 5.50 -4.71
C SER A 161 0.05 5.43 -3.58
N TYR A 162 0.44 5.79 -2.36
CA TYR A 162 -0.47 5.81 -1.21
C TYR A 162 -1.57 6.86 -1.38
N VAL A 163 -1.20 8.09 -1.80
CA VAL A 163 -2.16 9.18 -2.06
C VAL A 163 -3.13 8.77 -3.16
N VAL A 164 -2.63 8.35 -4.32
CA VAL A 164 -3.48 7.91 -5.45
C VAL A 164 -4.37 6.74 -5.02
N GLY A 165 -3.80 5.76 -4.31
CA GLY A 165 -4.55 4.62 -3.83
C GLY A 165 -5.65 5.00 -2.84
N SER A 166 -5.41 5.98 -1.97
CA SER A 166 -6.40 6.49 -1.02
C SER A 166 -7.59 7.16 -1.73
N ILE A 167 -7.32 7.90 -2.80
CA ILE A 167 -8.35 8.57 -3.62
C ILE A 167 -9.17 7.51 -4.36
N LEU A 168 -8.51 6.57 -5.03
CA LEU A 168 -9.18 5.55 -5.82
C LEU A 168 -10.04 4.60 -4.98
N ARG A 169 -9.59 4.23 -3.77
CA ARG A 169 -10.41 3.42 -2.85
C ARG A 169 -11.72 4.11 -2.48
N LYS A 170 -11.71 5.43 -2.30
CA LYS A 170 -12.94 6.22 -2.06
C LYS A 170 -13.84 6.26 -3.29
N ILE A 171 -13.28 6.42 -4.49
CA ILE A 171 -14.05 6.44 -5.74
C ILE A 171 -14.74 5.09 -6.00
N LEU A 172 -14.06 3.99 -5.68
CA LEU A 172 -14.54 2.63 -5.93
C LEU A 172 -15.34 2.04 -4.76
N ASP A 173 -15.66 2.84 -3.74
CA ASP A 173 -16.44 2.42 -2.57
C ASP A 173 -15.89 1.15 -1.87
N MET A 174 -14.55 1.04 -1.85
CA MET A 174 -13.82 -0.08 -1.22
C MET A 174 -13.58 0.11 0.28
N ALA A 175 -13.90 1.30 0.81
CA ALA A 175 -13.76 1.66 2.22
C ALA A 175 -14.69 2.84 2.56
#